data_AF-A0A6P4BS54-F1
#
_entry.id   AF-A0A6P4BS54-F1
#
_cell.length_a   1.000
_cell.length_b   1.000
_cell.length_c   1.000
_cell.angle_alpha   90.00
_cell.angle_beta   90.00
_cell.angle_gamma   90.00
#
_symmetry.space_group_name_H-M   'P 1'
#
loop_
_entity.id
_entity.type
_entity.pdbx_description
1 polymer ?
#
loop_
_entity_poly.entity_id
_entity_poly.type
_entity_poly.pdbx_seq_one_letter_code
_entity_poly.pdbx_strand_id
1 'polypeptide(L)'
;MSTKNGAVLSTEIVPEVLIKKKNYKEWSFRLRTYLEAQDVWDIIESTSNEAVDDKVWQKKNATALHAIHISCGPVAFSLIEGITNAKEAWDKLAEPEPEPEGRTTLHVAAMAGHLSIVTLLVQKMRKEDLVQLTDEDGFTALAATITCNAKPSVAKCMVDKNNELLTACFQLHSPSAMVMRKWVDTFILLPRQIIYNNIPKIVLQSFAMLILM
;
A
#
# COMPACT_ATOMS: atom_id res chain seq x y z
N MET A 1 21.89 -6.94 52.67
CA MET A 1 21.37 -7.15 51.30
C MET A 1 21.27 -5.78 50.65
N SER A 2 22.12 -5.50 49.67
CA SER A 2 22.08 -4.23 48.92
C SER A 2 21.30 -4.47 47.64
N THR A 3 20.10 -3.88 47.56
CA THR A 3 19.26 -3.89 46.36
C THR A 3 19.89 -2.96 45.33
N LYS A 4 20.44 -3.53 44.26
CA LYS A 4 20.87 -2.76 43.09
C LYS A 4 19.62 -2.16 42.45
N ASN A 5 19.58 -0.83 42.41
CA ASN A 5 18.62 -0.05 41.65
C ASN A 5 18.69 -0.50 40.18
N GLY A 6 17.62 -1.15 39.71
CA GLY A 6 17.42 -1.43 38.31
C GLY A 6 17.15 -0.11 37.59
N ALA A 7 18.17 0.39 36.87
CA ALA A 7 17.97 1.44 35.90
C ALA A 7 17.02 0.88 34.82
N VAL A 8 15.81 1.45 34.75
CA VAL A 8 14.93 1.24 33.61
C VAL A 8 15.58 1.98 32.44
N LEU A 9 16.32 1.25 31.62
CA LEU A 9 16.79 1.74 30.33
C LEU A 9 15.55 1.93 29.46
N SER A 10 15.14 3.16 29.18
CA SER A 10 14.15 3.40 28.13
C SER A 10 14.79 2.99 26.80
N THR A 11 14.46 1.78 26.33
CA THR A 11 15.04 1.13 25.16
C THR A 11 14.60 1.71 23.81
N GLU A 12 13.96 2.88 23.80
CA GLU A 12 13.44 3.51 22.58
C GLU A 12 14.37 4.64 22.11
N ILE A 13 15.10 4.40 21.02
CA ILE A 13 15.88 5.43 20.31
C ILE A 13 14.93 6.52 19.76
N VAL A 14 13.79 6.09 19.26
CA VAL A 14 12.69 6.94 18.78
C VAL A 14 11.37 6.44 19.40
N PRO A 15 10.47 7.32 19.84
CA PRO A 15 9.20 6.90 20.45
C PRO A 15 8.14 6.46 19.43
N GLU A 16 8.33 6.79 18.15
CA GLU A 16 7.47 6.32 17.06
C GLU A 16 8.33 5.63 16.00
N VAL A 17 7.89 4.43 15.59
CA VAL A 17 8.49 3.71 14.46
C VAL A 17 8.30 4.47 13.15
N LEU A 18 9.11 4.17 12.15
CA LEU A 18 9.01 4.82 10.84
C LEU A 18 7.70 4.42 10.13
N ILE A 19 6.86 5.42 9.83
CA ILE A 19 5.63 5.33 9.05
C ILE A 19 5.84 6.09 7.74
N LYS A 20 6.68 5.55 6.85
CA LYS A 20 6.97 6.08 5.51
C LYS A 20 7.19 7.61 5.55
N LYS A 21 6.66 8.34 4.55
CA LYS A 21 6.71 9.81 4.48
C LYS A 21 5.96 10.54 5.60
N LYS A 22 5.04 9.87 6.32
CA LYS A 22 4.15 10.52 7.30
C LYS A 22 4.96 11.14 8.45
N ASN A 23 5.93 10.40 8.96
CA ASN A 23 6.77 10.83 10.08
C ASN A 23 8.27 10.76 9.78
N TYR A 24 8.70 10.47 8.55
CA TYR A 24 10.12 10.38 8.17
C TYR A 24 10.95 11.57 8.68
N LYS A 25 10.45 12.80 8.56
CA LYS A 25 11.15 14.01 9.03
C LYS A 25 11.44 13.98 10.54
N GLU A 26 10.45 13.60 11.34
CA GLU A 26 10.56 13.56 12.80
C GLU A 26 11.41 12.36 13.24
N TRP A 27 11.17 11.20 12.63
CA TRP A 27 11.93 9.97 12.87
C TRP A 27 13.42 10.15 12.55
N SER A 28 13.74 10.68 11.36
CA SER A 28 15.13 10.89 10.91
C SER A 28 15.85 11.90 11.78
N PHE A 29 15.16 12.97 12.21
CA PHE A 29 15.75 13.95 13.13
C PHE A 29 16.18 13.31 14.45
N ARG A 30 15.29 12.54 15.08
CA ARG A 30 15.58 11.88 16.37
C ARG A 30 16.67 10.82 16.26
N LEU A 31 16.57 9.97 15.23
CA LEU A 31 17.57 8.94 15.00
C LEU A 31 18.94 9.55 14.69
N ARG A 32 18.99 10.64 13.90
CA ARG A 32 20.22 11.40 13.67
C ARG A 32 20.83 11.88 14.97
N THR A 33 20.06 12.51 15.86
CA THR A 33 20.57 12.98 17.16
C THR A 33 21.15 11.83 17.99
N TYR A 34 20.52 10.66 17.97
CA TYR A 34 21.06 9.46 18.62
C TYR A 34 22.38 9.00 18.00
N LEU A 35 22.47 8.96 16.67
CA LEU A 35 23.67 8.52 15.95
C LEU A 35 24.84 9.49 16.14
N GLU A 36 24.57 10.80 16.18
CA GLU A 36 25.55 11.83 16.54
C GLU A 36 26.06 11.61 17.97
N ALA A 37 25.18 11.29 18.92
CA ALA A 37 25.57 10.97 20.30
C ALA A 37 26.39 9.67 20.44
N GLN A 38 26.26 8.74 19.50
CA GLN A 38 27.05 7.51 19.42
C GLN A 38 28.36 7.69 18.62
N ASP A 39 28.62 8.88 18.07
CA ASP A 39 29.75 9.15 17.17
C ASP A 39 29.78 8.23 15.92
N VAL A 40 28.61 7.97 15.32
CA VAL A 40 28.48 7.10 14.13
C VAL A 40 27.76 7.75 12.94
N TRP A 41 27.38 9.03 13.04
CA TRP A 41 26.67 9.74 11.97
C TRP A 41 27.54 9.94 10.71
N ASP A 42 28.86 10.01 10.88
CA ASP A 42 29.86 10.10 9.81
C ASP A 42 29.68 9.00 8.76
N ILE A 43 29.26 7.80 9.18
CA ILE A 43 28.99 6.68 8.26
C ILE A 43 27.87 7.01 7.27
N ILE A 44 26.80 7.66 7.71
CA ILE A 44 25.62 7.97 6.89
C ILE A 44 25.90 9.16 5.96
N GLU A 45 26.66 10.15 6.44
CA GLU A 45 27.01 11.35 5.67
C GLU A 45 28.11 11.08 4.62
N SER A 46 29.01 10.13 4.88
CA SER A 46 30.14 9.85 3.99
C SER A 46 29.71 9.44 2.57
N THR A 47 30.37 10.02 1.56
CA THR A 47 30.15 9.68 0.14
C THR A 47 31.11 8.61 -0.38
N SER A 48 31.98 8.06 0.48
CA SER A 48 33.02 7.10 0.13
C SER A 48 32.70 5.69 0.63
N ASN A 49 32.72 4.70 -0.26
CA ASN A 49 32.48 3.29 0.05
C ASN A 49 33.74 2.56 0.58
N GLU A 50 34.66 3.25 1.26
CA GLU A 50 35.95 2.70 1.71
C GLU A 50 36.00 2.71 3.25
N ALA A 51 36.46 1.69 3.98
CA ALA A 51 37.45 0.67 3.65
C ALA A 51 37.07 -0.73 4.20
N VAL A 52 37.32 -1.76 3.39
CA VAL A 52 36.96 -3.18 3.64
C VAL A 52 37.74 -3.82 4.80
N ASP A 53 38.73 -3.13 5.38
CA ASP A 53 39.58 -3.65 6.47
C ASP A 53 39.76 -2.67 7.66
N ASP A 54 38.89 -1.66 7.78
CA ASP A 54 38.90 -0.79 8.95
C ASP A 54 37.91 -1.30 10.01
N LYS A 55 38.45 -1.98 11.04
CA LYS A 55 37.68 -2.49 12.17
C LYS A 55 36.91 -1.40 12.93
N VAL A 56 37.41 -0.16 12.94
CA VAL A 56 36.73 0.97 13.55
C VAL A 56 35.49 1.32 12.72
N TRP A 57 35.65 1.44 11.41
CA TRP A 57 34.54 1.67 10.48
C TRP A 57 33.49 0.55 10.57
N GLN A 58 33.90 -0.72 10.57
CA GLN A 58 32.98 -1.87 10.66
C GLN A 58 32.12 -1.80 11.93
N LYS A 59 32.72 -1.40 13.06
CA LYS A 59 32.00 -1.22 14.32
C LYS A 59 31.00 -0.06 14.23
N LYS A 60 31.42 1.10 13.69
CA LYS A 60 30.53 2.25 13.52
C LYS A 60 29.34 1.93 12.60
N ASN A 61 29.61 1.29 11.45
CA ASN A 61 28.58 0.84 10.52
C ASN A 61 27.60 -0.14 11.18
N ALA A 62 28.11 -1.14 11.91
CA ALA A 62 27.25 -2.10 12.61
C ALA A 62 26.37 -1.42 13.69
N THR A 63 26.91 -0.45 14.43
CA THR A 63 26.17 0.33 15.42
C THR A 63 25.08 1.18 14.77
N ALA A 64 25.40 1.89 13.68
CA ALA A 64 24.44 2.70 12.95
C ALA A 64 23.32 1.85 12.34
N LEU A 65 23.67 0.74 11.68
CA LEU A 65 22.71 -0.19 11.09
C LEU A 65 21.78 -0.80 12.14
N HIS A 66 22.33 -1.20 13.29
CA HIS A 66 21.53 -1.74 14.38
C HIS A 66 20.51 -0.71 14.90
N ALA A 67 20.92 0.56 15.06
CA ALA A 67 20.02 1.63 15.48
C ALA A 67 18.89 1.89 14.46
N ILE A 68 19.18 1.80 13.17
CA ILE A 68 18.16 1.87 12.10
C ILE A 68 17.17 0.70 12.24
N HIS A 69 17.66 -0.54 12.36
CA HIS A 69 16.81 -1.74 12.45
C HIS A 69 15.82 -1.70 13.63
N ILE A 70 16.27 -1.27 14.81
CA ILE A 70 15.39 -1.25 16.00
C ILE A 70 14.40 -0.08 15.99
N SER A 71 14.66 0.97 15.22
CA SER A 71 13.84 2.18 15.16
C SER A 71 12.88 2.22 13.98
N CYS A 72 13.14 1.47 12.90
CA CYS A 72 12.35 1.54 11.67
C CYS A 72 11.01 0.80 11.77
N GLY A 73 10.88 -0.18 12.65
CA GLY A 73 9.69 -1.03 12.76
C GLY A 73 9.58 -2.08 11.64
N PRO A 74 8.62 -3.02 11.74
CA PRO A 74 8.60 -4.24 10.93
C PRO A 74 8.40 -4.00 9.43
N VAL A 75 7.56 -3.03 9.07
CA VAL A 75 7.27 -2.72 7.66
C VAL A 75 8.51 -2.15 6.97
N ALA A 76 9.14 -1.13 7.54
CA ALA A 76 10.34 -0.54 6.99
C ALA A 76 11.54 -1.51 7.05
N PHE A 77 11.61 -2.36 8.07
CA PHE A 77 12.66 -3.37 8.19
C PHE A 77 12.68 -4.34 7.00
N SER A 78 11.51 -4.78 6.52
CA SER A 78 11.42 -5.68 5.36
C SER A 78 12.03 -5.11 4.07
N LEU A 79 12.10 -3.77 3.95
CA LEU A 79 12.67 -3.10 2.78
C LEU A 79 14.21 -3.08 2.79
N ILE A 80 14.80 -3.23 3.97
CA ILE A 80 16.25 -3.17 4.18
C ILE A 80 16.81 -4.52 4.65
N GLU A 81 15.98 -5.57 4.67
CA GLU A 81 16.38 -6.91 5.04
C GLU A 81 17.42 -7.44 4.04
N GLY A 82 18.66 -7.57 4.50
CA GLY A 82 19.81 -7.98 3.68
C GLY A 82 20.80 -6.85 3.34
N ILE A 83 20.45 -5.59 3.62
CA ILE A 83 21.40 -4.48 3.51
C ILE A 83 22.37 -4.53 4.70
N THR A 84 23.67 -4.48 4.40
CA THR A 84 24.74 -4.56 5.42
C THR A 84 25.42 -3.22 5.70
N ASN A 85 25.11 -2.21 4.89
CA ASN A 85 25.64 -0.86 5.02
C ASN A 85 24.57 0.09 5.59
N ALA A 86 24.90 0.80 6.66
CA ALA A 86 23.99 1.71 7.34
C ALA A 86 23.55 2.89 6.45
N LYS A 87 24.45 3.40 5.61
CA LYS A 87 24.14 4.46 4.66
C LYS A 87 23.16 3.98 3.59
N GLU A 88 23.43 2.81 3.00
CA GLU A 88 22.52 2.23 2.00
C GLU A 88 21.13 1.99 2.59
N ALA A 89 21.05 1.47 3.82
CA ALA A 89 19.78 1.30 4.53
C ALA A 89 19.08 2.64 4.78
N TRP A 90 19.82 3.66 5.21
CA TRP A 90 19.28 5.00 5.43
C TRP A 90 18.74 5.62 4.14
N ASP A 91 19.52 5.56 3.06
CA ASP A 91 19.15 6.09 1.75
C ASP A 91 17.92 5.36 1.20
N LYS A 92 17.86 4.03 1.36
CA LYS A 92 16.70 3.23 0.96
C LYS A 92 15.42 3.62 1.70
N LEU A 93 15.51 3.95 2.98
CA LEU A 93 14.37 4.44 3.76
C LEU A 93 14.00 5.90 3.44
N ALA A 94 14.97 6.68 2.93
CA ALA A 94 14.77 8.06 2.47
C ALA A 94 14.13 8.12 1.08
N GLU A 95 14.33 7.07 0.26
CA GLU A 95 13.75 6.99 -1.07
C GLU A 95 12.23 7.19 -0.97
N PRO A 96 11.67 8.09 -1.80
CA PRO A 96 10.23 8.08 -1.98
C PRO A 96 9.90 6.70 -2.57
N GLU A 97 9.11 5.90 -1.84
CA GLU A 97 8.52 4.72 -2.47
C GLU A 97 7.89 5.16 -3.80
N PRO A 98 8.05 4.36 -4.88
CA PRO A 98 7.26 4.57 -6.07
C PRO A 98 5.81 4.67 -5.60
N GLU A 99 5.10 5.73 -6.01
CA GLU A 99 3.66 5.75 -5.78
C GLU A 99 3.13 4.41 -6.26
N PRO A 100 2.35 3.71 -5.43
CA PRO A 100 2.04 2.30 -5.64
C PRO A 100 1.60 2.12 -7.09
N GLU A 101 2.46 1.46 -7.87
CA GLU A 101 2.21 1.13 -9.28
C GLU A 101 1.04 0.14 -9.29
N GLY A 102 -0.16 0.68 -9.19
CA GLY A 102 -1.37 -0.11 -9.01
C GLY A 102 -2.54 0.73 -8.55
N ARG A 103 -2.39 1.54 -7.50
CA ARG A 103 -3.50 2.39 -7.03
C ARG A 103 -3.57 3.67 -7.85
N THR A 104 -3.97 3.52 -9.11
CA THR A 104 -4.11 4.65 -10.04
C THR A 104 -5.11 5.68 -9.53
N THR A 105 -5.03 6.91 -10.06
CA THR A 105 -5.98 7.98 -9.76
C THR A 105 -7.44 7.54 -9.92
N LEU A 106 -7.71 6.57 -10.80
CA LEU A 106 -9.04 6.00 -11.00
C LEU A 106 -9.52 5.22 -9.78
N HIS A 107 -8.69 4.39 -9.14
CA HIS A 107 -9.04 3.65 -7.93
C HIS A 107 -9.43 4.60 -6.80
N VAL A 108 -8.60 5.63 -6.56
CA VAL A 108 -8.85 6.61 -5.49
C VAL A 108 -10.11 7.42 -5.77
N ALA A 109 -10.31 7.89 -7.00
CA ALA A 109 -11.51 8.62 -7.40
C ALA A 109 -12.78 7.76 -7.29
N ALA A 110 -12.67 6.46 -7.58
CA ALA A 110 -13.75 5.50 -7.48
C ALA A 110 -14.15 5.24 -6.03
N MET A 111 -13.17 4.96 -5.16
CA MET A 111 -13.37 4.79 -3.72
C MET A 111 -14.00 6.03 -3.07
N ALA A 112 -13.52 7.22 -3.46
CA ALA A 112 -14.03 8.49 -2.95
C ALA A 112 -15.42 8.86 -3.53
N GLY A 113 -15.92 8.12 -4.52
CA GLY A 113 -17.20 8.43 -5.17
C GLY A 113 -17.18 9.73 -6.00
N HIS A 114 -16.00 10.17 -6.43
CA HIS A 114 -15.78 11.41 -7.18
C HIS A 114 -16.14 11.24 -8.66
N LEU A 115 -17.44 11.18 -8.94
CA LEU A 115 -17.98 10.91 -10.28
C LEU A 115 -17.34 11.76 -11.37
N SER A 116 -17.19 13.08 -11.18
CA SER A 116 -16.62 13.98 -12.19
C SER A 116 -15.19 13.61 -12.59
N ILE A 117 -14.37 13.22 -11.61
CA ILE A 117 -12.98 12.79 -11.85
C ILE A 117 -12.98 11.43 -12.55
N VAL A 118 -13.81 10.50 -12.07
CA VAL A 118 -13.95 9.17 -12.69
C VAL A 118 -14.38 9.30 -14.15
N THR A 119 -15.38 10.12 -14.47
CA THR A 119 -15.85 10.34 -15.84
C THR A 119 -14.72 10.87 -16.74
N LEU A 120 -13.95 11.85 -16.28
CA LEU A 120 -12.82 12.39 -17.05
C LEU A 120 -11.73 11.34 -17.29
N LEU A 121 -11.38 10.55 -16.28
CA LEU A 121 -10.37 9.51 -16.39
C LEU A 121 -10.81 8.39 -17.33
N VAL A 122 -12.02 7.85 -17.12
CA VAL A 122 -12.62 6.80 -17.96
C VAL A 122 -12.78 7.26 -19.41
N GLN A 123 -13.07 8.54 -19.66
CA GLN A 123 -13.13 9.09 -21.02
C GLN A 123 -11.77 9.10 -21.69
N LYS A 124 -10.70 9.48 -20.97
CA LYS A 124 -9.32 9.55 -21.49
C LYS A 124 -8.65 8.19 -21.68
N MET A 125 -9.13 7.14 -21.01
CA MET A 125 -8.58 5.80 -21.10
C MET A 125 -9.14 5.01 -22.29
N ARG A 126 -8.31 4.12 -22.86
CA ARG A 126 -8.75 3.09 -23.80
C ARG A 126 -9.49 1.99 -23.04
N LYS A 127 -10.36 1.26 -23.74
CA LYS A 127 -11.23 0.27 -23.10
C LYS A 127 -10.43 -0.91 -22.55
N GLU A 128 -9.38 -1.30 -23.26
CA GLU A 128 -8.52 -2.45 -22.98
C GLU A 128 -7.65 -2.18 -21.74
N ASP A 129 -7.11 -0.96 -21.64
CA ASP A 129 -6.30 -0.54 -20.49
C ASP A 129 -7.11 -0.54 -19.19
N LEU A 130 -8.41 -0.28 -19.27
CA LEU A 130 -9.30 -0.20 -18.11
C LEU A 130 -9.47 -1.57 -17.40
N VAL A 131 -9.38 -2.67 -18.16
CA VAL A 131 -9.55 -4.05 -17.66
C VAL A 131 -8.28 -4.55 -16.97
N GLN A 132 -7.12 -4.17 -17.48
CA GLN A 132 -5.81 -4.58 -16.95
C GLN A 132 -5.36 -3.72 -15.76
N LEU A 133 -6.09 -2.66 -15.46
CA LEU A 133 -5.73 -1.71 -14.43
C LEU A 133 -6.21 -2.22 -13.07
N THR A 134 -5.34 -2.94 -12.39
CA THR A 134 -5.52 -3.47 -11.03
C THR A 134 -4.61 -2.75 -10.03
N ASP A 135 -5.06 -2.66 -8.78
CA ASP A 135 -4.22 -2.22 -7.67
C ASP A 135 -3.30 -3.34 -7.15
N GLU A 136 -2.54 -3.06 -6.09
CA GLU A 136 -1.54 -3.97 -5.51
C GLU A 136 -2.15 -5.30 -5.02
N ASP A 137 -3.43 -5.29 -4.68
CA ASP A 137 -4.19 -6.46 -4.25
C ASP A 137 -4.86 -7.17 -5.44
N GLY A 138 -4.60 -6.71 -6.67
CA GLY A 138 -5.21 -7.20 -7.90
C GLY A 138 -6.64 -6.68 -8.12
N PHE A 139 -7.13 -5.72 -7.33
CA PHE A 139 -8.48 -5.16 -7.50
C PHE A 139 -8.52 -4.16 -8.63
N THR A 140 -9.52 -4.29 -9.50
CA THR A 140 -9.84 -3.23 -10.46
C THR A 140 -10.49 -2.03 -9.77
N ALA A 141 -10.47 -0.86 -10.42
CA ALA A 141 -11.16 0.33 -9.92
C ALA A 141 -12.67 0.11 -9.75
N LEU A 142 -13.27 -0.78 -10.55
CA LEU A 142 -14.66 -1.20 -10.38
C LEU A 142 -14.84 -2.02 -9.10
N ALA A 143 -13.94 -2.96 -8.81
CA ALA A 143 -13.99 -3.73 -7.57
C ALA A 143 -13.87 -2.84 -6.31
N ALA A 144 -13.04 -1.80 -6.38
CA ALA A 144 -12.90 -0.82 -5.31
C ALA A 144 -14.20 -0.04 -5.01
N THR A 145 -15.08 0.17 -6.02
CA THR A 145 -16.40 0.78 -5.77
C THR A 145 -17.30 -0.09 -4.90
N ILE A 146 -17.19 -1.42 -5.04
CA ILE A 146 -18.03 -2.40 -4.35
C ILE A 146 -17.57 -2.55 -2.90
N THR A 147 -16.26 -2.66 -2.67
CA THR A 147 -15.70 -2.82 -1.32
C THR A 147 -16.00 -1.61 -0.45
N CYS A 148 -15.91 -0.42 -1.03
CA CYS A 148 -16.05 0.88 -0.35
C CYS A 148 -17.47 1.46 -0.37
N ASN A 149 -18.46 0.75 -0.93
CA ASN A 149 -19.85 1.23 -1.04
C ASN A 149 -19.96 2.60 -1.73
N ALA A 150 -19.19 2.78 -2.82
CA ALA A 150 -19.18 4.00 -3.59
C ALA A 150 -20.52 4.23 -4.32
N LYS A 151 -20.75 5.47 -4.75
CA LYS A 151 -22.00 5.85 -5.44
C LYS A 151 -22.22 4.97 -6.69
N PRO A 152 -23.40 4.37 -6.88
CA PRO A 152 -23.67 3.51 -8.04
C PRO A 152 -23.44 4.18 -9.41
N SER A 153 -23.58 5.51 -9.48
CA SER A 153 -23.26 6.30 -10.67
C SER A 153 -21.81 6.14 -11.14
N VAL A 154 -20.88 5.92 -10.21
CA VAL A 154 -19.45 5.72 -10.49
C VAL A 154 -19.22 4.36 -11.14
N ALA A 155 -19.78 3.30 -10.56
CA ALA A 155 -19.72 1.95 -11.13
C ALA A 155 -20.37 1.92 -12.53
N LYS A 156 -21.54 2.57 -12.68
CA LYS A 156 -22.22 2.70 -13.98
C LYS A 156 -21.35 3.40 -15.03
N CYS A 157 -20.71 4.52 -14.69
CA CYS A 157 -19.84 5.24 -15.61
C CYS A 157 -18.70 4.37 -16.16
N MET A 158 -18.12 3.50 -15.34
CA MET A 158 -17.05 2.59 -15.76
C MET A 158 -17.60 1.47 -16.65
N VAL A 159 -18.72 0.87 -16.28
CA VAL A 159 -19.35 -0.22 -17.04
C VAL A 159 -19.90 0.26 -18.39
N ASP A 160 -20.45 1.47 -18.45
CA ASP A 160 -20.93 2.09 -19.69
C ASP A 160 -19.78 2.27 -20.72
N LYS A 161 -18.54 2.45 -20.23
CA LYS A 161 -17.35 2.54 -21.09
C LYS A 161 -16.86 1.15 -21.53
N ASN A 162 -16.76 0.20 -20.61
CA ASN A 162 -16.38 -1.18 -20.89
C ASN A 162 -17.12 -2.17 -19.98
N ASN A 163 -18.01 -2.98 -20.57
CA ASN A 163 -18.79 -3.98 -19.85
C ASN A 163 -17.99 -5.26 -19.53
N GLU A 164 -16.87 -5.52 -20.21
CA GLU A 164 -15.95 -6.62 -19.91
C GLU A 164 -15.30 -6.48 -18.53
N LEU A 165 -15.30 -5.27 -17.96
CA LEU A 165 -14.88 -5.03 -16.58
C LEU A 165 -15.65 -5.87 -15.58
N LEU A 166 -16.93 -6.17 -15.85
CA LEU A 166 -17.70 -7.06 -15.01
C LEU A 166 -17.05 -8.44 -14.98
N THR A 167 -16.76 -9.00 -16.16
CA THR A 167 -16.15 -10.33 -16.29
C THR A 167 -14.76 -10.39 -15.64
N ALA A 168 -13.91 -9.38 -15.86
CA ALA A 168 -12.60 -9.31 -15.21
C ALA A 168 -12.72 -9.17 -13.68
N CYS A 169 -13.68 -8.40 -13.19
CA CYS A 169 -13.98 -8.27 -11.77
C CYS A 169 -14.39 -9.62 -11.13
N PHE A 170 -15.06 -10.51 -11.87
CA PHE A 170 -15.39 -11.86 -11.39
C PHE A 170 -14.26 -12.89 -11.53
N GLN A 171 -13.38 -12.73 -12.52
CA GLN A 171 -12.27 -13.67 -12.71
C GLN A 171 -11.15 -13.45 -11.71
N LEU A 172 -10.88 -12.19 -11.37
CA LEU A 172 -9.83 -11.82 -10.42
C LEU A 172 -10.25 -12.05 -8.96
N HIS A 173 -11.56 -12.10 -8.66
CA HIS A 173 -12.06 -12.13 -7.28
C HIS A 173 -13.11 -13.21 -7.06
N SER A 174 -12.88 -14.06 -6.05
CA SER A 174 -13.88 -15.04 -5.60
C SER A 174 -15.12 -14.32 -5.06
N PRO A 175 -16.34 -14.63 -5.56
CA PRO A 175 -17.60 -14.08 -5.04
C PRO A 175 -17.80 -14.32 -3.54
N SER A 176 -17.13 -15.31 -2.96
CA SER A 176 -17.16 -15.57 -1.51
C SER A 176 -16.34 -14.56 -0.69
N ALA A 177 -15.26 -14.00 -1.26
CA ALA A 177 -14.43 -12.98 -0.61
C ALA A 177 -15.07 -11.58 -0.70
N MET A 178 -15.84 -11.33 -1.76
CA MET A 178 -16.48 -10.04 -2.00
C MET A 178 -17.98 -10.15 -1.67
N VAL A 179 -18.38 -9.65 -0.49
CA VAL A 179 -19.73 -9.77 0.09
C VAL A 179 -20.84 -9.64 -0.97
N MET A 180 -21.45 -10.76 -1.35
CA MET A 180 -22.50 -10.87 -2.39
C MET A 180 -23.67 -9.88 -2.19
N ARG A 181 -23.99 -9.48 -0.94
CA ARG A 181 -24.99 -8.44 -0.66
C ARG A 181 -24.60 -7.06 -1.21
N LYS A 182 -23.35 -6.62 -1.01
CA LYS A 182 -22.86 -5.32 -1.53
C LYS A 182 -22.87 -5.27 -3.06
N TRP A 183 -22.67 -6.43 -3.68
CA TRP A 183 -22.77 -6.64 -5.13
C TRP A 183 -24.19 -6.38 -5.64
N VAL A 184 -25.21 -6.97 -5.02
CA VAL A 184 -26.61 -6.82 -5.44
C VAL A 184 -27.02 -5.35 -5.42
N ASP A 185 -26.72 -4.62 -4.34
CA ASP A 185 -27.13 -3.22 -4.17
C ASP A 185 -26.47 -2.26 -5.18
N THR A 186 -25.21 -2.52 -5.54
CA THR A 186 -24.46 -1.67 -6.48
C THR A 186 -24.89 -1.92 -7.93
N PHE A 187 -25.18 -3.17 -8.29
CA PHE A 187 -25.43 -3.58 -9.68
C PHE A 187 -26.90 -3.72 -10.06
N ILE A 188 -27.85 -3.73 -9.11
CA ILE A 188 -29.30 -3.70 -9.41
C ILE A 188 -29.72 -2.48 -10.25
N LEU A 189 -28.90 -1.43 -10.24
CA LEU A 189 -29.10 -0.20 -11.00
C LEU A 189 -28.52 -0.24 -12.43
N LEU A 190 -27.83 -1.32 -12.82
CA LEU A 190 -27.40 -1.54 -14.20
C LEU A 190 -28.52 -2.19 -15.04
N PRO A 191 -28.55 -1.96 -16.36
CA PRO A 191 -29.50 -2.63 -17.25
C PRO A 191 -29.39 -4.16 -17.13
N ARG A 192 -30.52 -4.85 -16.90
CA ARG A 192 -30.58 -6.32 -16.75
C ARG A 192 -29.82 -7.07 -17.85
N GLN A 193 -29.89 -6.60 -19.10
CA GLN A 193 -29.21 -7.22 -20.23
C GLN A 193 -27.67 -7.28 -20.06
N ILE A 194 -27.07 -6.26 -19.44
CA ILE A 194 -25.61 -6.18 -19.22
C ILE A 194 -25.18 -7.16 -18.14
N ILE A 195 -25.99 -7.27 -17.08
CA ILE A 195 -25.81 -8.19 -15.96
C ILE A 195 -25.90 -9.65 -16.47
N TYR A 196 -26.94 -10.01 -17.22
CA TYR A 196 -27.13 -11.37 -17.70
C TYR A 196 -26.04 -11.86 -18.67
N ASN A 197 -25.46 -10.97 -19.47
CA ASN A 197 -24.49 -11.35 -20.50
C ASN A 197 -23.05 -11.45 -19.99
N ASN A 198 -22.69 -10.80 -18.86
CA ASN A 198 -21.30 -10.66 -18.43
C ASN A 198 -21.00 -11.27 -17.05
N ILE A 199 -22.02 -11.66 -16.29
CA ILE A 199 -21.87 -12.35 -15.00
C ILE A 199 -21.77 -13.88 -15.23
N PRO A 200 -20.78 -14.58 -14.62
CA PRO A 200 -20.70 -16.04 -14.69
C PRO A 200 -22.01 -16.72 -14.27
N LYS A 201 -22.45 -17.75 -15.00
CA LYS A 201 -23.72 -18.47 -14.73
C LYS A 201 -23.86 -18.96 -13.28
N ILE A 202 -22.74 -19.28 -12.62
CA ILE A 202 -22.69 -19.72 -11.22
C ILE A 202 -23.05 -18.61 -10.23
N VAL A 203 -22.68 -17.36 -10.56
CA VAL A 203 -23.06 -16.17 -9.81
C VAL A 203 -24.54 -15.88 -10.10
N LEU A 204 -24.98 -15.94 -11.37
CA LEU A 204 -26.39 -15.78 -11.74
C LEU A 204 -27.35 -16.77 -11.03
N GLN A 205 -26.93 -18.01 -10.80
CA GLN A 205 -27.70 -18.99 -10.03
C GLN A 205 -27.87 -18.58 -8.56
N SER A 206 -26.87 -17.92 -7.98
CA SER A 206 -26.96 -17.34 -6.63
C SER A 206 -27.84 -16.08 -6.61
N PHE A 207 -27.85 -15.29 -7.70
CA PHE A 207 -28.73 -14.13 -7.89
C PHE A 207 -30.21 -14.53 -8.03
N ALA A 208 -30.52 -15.65 -8.68
CA ALA A 208 -31.89 -16.13 -8.85
C ALA A 208 -32.59 -16.47 -7.52
N MET A 209 -31.83 -16.86 -6.49
CA MET A 209 -32.38 -17.09 -5.14
C MET A 209 -32.66 -15.78 -4.36
N LEU A 210 -32.01 -14.67 -4.71
CA LEU A 210 -32.12 -13.38 -3.98
C LEU A 210 -33.24 -12.47 -4.51
N ILE A 211 -33.78 -12.72 -5.72
CA ILE A 211 -34.87 -11.93 -6.32
C ILE A 211 -36.27 -12.54 -5.99
N LEU A 212 -36.31 -13.73 -5.37
CA LEU A 212 -37.55 -14.44 -5.01
C LEU A 212 -37.90 -14.37 -3.51
N MET A 213 -37.23 -13.52 -2.72
CA MET A 213 -37.59 -13.19 -1.33
C MET A 213 -37.92 -11.71 -1.20
#